data_AF-A0A660VGM6-F1
#
_entry.id   AF-A0A660VGM6-F1
#
_cell.length_a   1.000
_cell.length_b   1.000
_cell.length_c   1.000
_cell.angle_alpha   90.00
_cell.angle_beta   90.00
_cell.angle_gamma   90.00
#
_symmetry.space_group_name_H-M   'P 1'
#
loop_
_entity.id
_entity.type
_entity.pdbx_description
1 polymer ?
#
loop_
_entity_poly.entity_id
_entity_poly.type
_entity_poly.pdbx_seq_one_letter_code
_entity_poly.pdbx_strand_id
1 'polypeptide(L)'
;MSHSLSGASCRWRPWRLPSPLSPPSSPSVLPHNSRHKSCLSPSTRLRCQRLSSCDTSPISGACFRVRSPELAKNAHQRLLLADIGNSGIDCAVVQNDKITAFFKANLKVGFAELVEKAGGAPQKLVISSVNPPASERLVQDAAESGVEALIAGKDFAIPIRCGLKRPKEVGADRLLVALAAHRRFGASLVVDCGTAITFDLVSADGVYLGGAIAVGLGIAADALAQRCALLPASISPKPNPPLIGKTTEEALSSGLLHGFAAMIDCMVERFRQTVEFDFCAVMTGGSSALLFPLCRNIADFIPYLVLEGLFFAFKG
;
A
#
# COMPACT_ATOMS: atom_id res chain seq x y z
N MET A 1 -22.64 62.91 -16.81
CA MET A 1 -21.67 62.34 -15.85
C MET A 1 -21.49 60.88 -16.20
N SER A 2 -20.42 60.57 -16.94
CA SER A 2 -20.08 59.21 -17.38
C SER A 2 -19.04 58.63 -16.42
N HIS A 3 -19.43 57.66 -15.59
CA HIS A 3 -18.48 56.92 -14.77
C HIS A 3 -17.89 55.76 -15.58
N SER A 4 -16.62 55.90 -15.96
CA SER A 4 -15.79 54.82 -16.49
C SER A 4 -15.37 53.90 -15.35
N LEU A 5 -15.86 52.65 -15.38
CA LEU A 5 -15.34 51.57 -14.53
C LEU A 5 -13.97 51.14 -15.09
N SER A 6 -12.88 51.53 -14.43
CA SER A 6 -11.55 51.00 -14.71
C SER A 6 -11.49 49.54 -14.25
N GLY A 7 -11.46 48.61 -15.21
CA GLY A 7 -11.26 47.19 -14.95
C GLY A 7 -9.88 46.92 -14.35
N ALA A 8 -9.85 46.56 -13.06
CA ALA A 8 -8.66 45.98 -12.46
C ALA A 8 -8.50 44.55 -13.00
N SER A 9 -7.67 44.38 -14.05
CA SER A 9 -7.28 43.05 -14.49
C SER A 9 -6.41 42.41 -13.41
N CYS A 10 -6.93 41.39 -12.72
CA CYS A 10 -6.16 40.59 -11.78
C CYS A 10 -5.13 39.76 -12.58
N ARG A 11 -3.93 40.33 -12.81
CA ARG A 11 -2.81 39.60 -13.41
C ARG A 11 -2.21 38.68 -12.35
N TRP A 12 -2.53 37.40 -12.45
CA TRP A 12 -1.82 36.34 -11.73
C TRP A 12 -0.32 36.45 -12.01
N ARG A 13 0.47 36.81 -10.98
CA ARG A 13 1.92 36.63 -11.03
C ARG A 13 2.20 35.16 -10.70
N PRO A 14 2.94 34.41 -11.53
CA PRO A 14 3.34 33.06 -11.17
C PRO A 14 4.16 33.13 -9.87
N TRP A 15 3.78 32.31 -8.89
CA TRP A 15 4.48 32.19 -7.63
C TRP A 15 5.87 31.58 -7.93
N ARG A 16 6.93 32.40 -7.85
CA ARG A 16 8.31 31.92 -7.99
C ARG A 16 8.74 31.34 -6.65
N LEU A 17 9.10 30.07 -6.64
CA LEU A 17 9.80 29.47 -5.51
C LEU A 17 11.08 30.30 -5.22
N PRO A 18 11.38 30.64 -3.96
CA PRO A 18 12.68 31.21 -3.64
C PRO A 18 13.78 30.23 -4.06
N SER A 19 14.82 30.74 -4.71
CA SER A 19 15.97 29.96 -5.15
C SER A 19 16.52 29.13 -3.99
N PRO A 20 16.91 27.87 -4.18
CA PRO A 20 17.55 27.10 -3.13
C PRO A 20 18.82 27.83 -2.68
N LEU A 21 18.99 27.95 -1.36
CA LEU A 21 20.23 28.43 -0.75
C LEU A 21 21.39 27.57 -1.27
N SER A 22 22.44 28.23 -1.76
CA SER A 22 23.63 27.58 -2.29
C SER A 22 24.19 26.55 -1.29
N PRO A 23 24.56 25.34 -1.72
CA PRO A 23 25.18 24.37 -0.83
C PRO A 23 26.56 24.88 -0.37
N PRO A 24 27.03 24.51 0.83
CA PRO A 24 28.38 24.82 1.26
C PRO A 24 29.39 24.08 0.37
N SER A 25 30.44 24.78 -0.01
CA SER A 25 31.55 24.30 -0.84
C SER A 25 32.21 23.06 -0.22
N SER A 26 32.19 21.93 -0.93
CA SER A 26 33.02 20.76 -0.65
C SER A 26 34.27 20.75 -1.55
N PRO A 27 35.42 20.24 -1.06
CA PRO A 27 36.68 20.26 -1.80
C PRO A 27 36.75 19.12 -2.83
N SER A 28 37.44 19.44 -3.92
CA SER A 28 37.75 18.66 -5.12
C SER A 28 38.45 17.32 -4.89
N VAL A 29 37.98 16.24 -5.54
CA VAL A 29 38.85 15.16 -6.08
C VAL A 29 38.25 14.54 -7.37
N LEU A 30 39.03 14.72 -8.44
CA LEU A 30 39.25 14.08 -9.77
C LEU A 30 38.35 12.97 -10.37
N PRO A 31 38.35 12.84 -11.74
CA PRO A 31 37.32 12.12 -12.49
C PRO A 31 37.70 10.67 -12.83
N HIS A 32 36.71 9.78 -12.87
CA HIS A 32 36.83 8.49 -13.56
C HIS A 32 35.88 8.41 -14.76
N ASN A 33 36.47 7.99 -15.87
CA ASN A 33 35.94 8.06 -17.22
C ASN A 33 35.32 6.72 -17.63
N SER A 34 34.17 6.81 -18.33
CA SER A 34 33.77 5.93 -19.44
C SER A 34 33.29 4.48 -19.14
N ARG A 35 32.04 4.15 -19.53
CA ARG A 35 31.68 3.51 -20.84
C ARG A 35 30.29 2.89 -20.78
N HIS A 36 29.42 3.35 -21.68
CA HIS A 36 28.30 2.59 -22.21
C HIS A 36 28.80 1.26 -22.83
N LYS A 37 28.19 0.13 -22.45
CA LYS A 37 28.05 -1.04 -23.33
C LYS A 37 26.74 -1.76 -23.04
N SER A 38 25.83 -1.66 -24.02
CA SER A 38 24.77 -2.62 -24.31
C SER A 38 25.37 -3.98 -24.70
N CYS A 39 24.80 -5.09 -24.21
CA CYS A 39 24.94 -6.39 -24.87
C CYS A 39 23.69 -7.24 -24.64
N LEU A 40 23.02 -7.54 -25.77
CA LEU A 40 22.05 -8.61 -25.96
C LEU A 40 22.72 -9.99 -25.86
N SER A 41 21.87 -11.01 -25.71
CA SER A 41 22.07 -12.44 -25.44
C SER A 41 22.93 -13.22 -26.49
N PRO A 42 23.19 -14.55 -26.34
CA PRO A 42 22.17 -15.58 -26.58
C PRO A 42 22.24 -16.90 -25.75
N SER A 43 21.10 -17.59 -25.85
CA SER A 43 20.71 -18.95 -25.45
C SER A 43 21.73 -20.10 -25.57
N THR A 44 21.56 -21.13 -24.73
CA THR A 44 21.93 -22.52 -25.07
C THR A 44 20.92 -23.52 -24.51
N ARG A 45 20.26 -24.27 -25.41
CA ARG A 45 19.46 -25.48 -25.15
C ARG A 45 20.36 -26.71 -25.23
N LEU A 46 20.25 -27.64 -24.30
CA LEU A 46 20.61 -29.06 -24.44
C LEU A 46 19.63 -29.86 -23.55
N ARG A 47 18.58 -30.47 -24.08
CA ARG A 47 18.42 -31.79 -24.76
C ARG A 47 18.52 -32.99 -23.81
N CYS A 48 17.38 -33.66 -23.75
CA CYS A 48 16.98 -34.88 -23.06
C CYS A 48 17.73 -36.13 -23.52
N GLN A 49 18.00 -37.07 -22.60
CA GLN A 49 18.17 -38.49 -22.91
C GLN A 49 17.40 -39.35 -21.91
N ARG A 50 16.63 -40.30 -22.46
CA ARG A 50 15.93 -41.39 -21.77
C ARG A 50 16.89 -42.56 -21.64
N LEU A 51 16.80 -43.31 -20.55
CA LEU A 51 17.10 -44.73 -20.54
C LEU A 51 16.04 -45.49 -19.74
N SER A 52 15.59 -46.57 -20.35
CA SER A 52 14.60 -47.55 -19.93
C SER A 52 15.30 -48.83 -19.51
N SER A 53 14.84 -49.51 -18.46
CA SER A 53 14.69 -50.98 -18.44
C SER A 53 14.05 -51.46 -17.15
N CYS A 54 13.08 -52.36 -17.32
CA CYS A 54 12.39 -53.14 -16.31
C CYS A 54 13.33 -54.12 -15.59
N ASP A 55 13.03 -54.41 -14.32
CA ASP A 55 13.38 -55.70 -13.73
C ASP A 55 12.31 -56.12 -12.71
N THR A 56 11.94 -57.40 -12.81
CA THR A 56 10.85 -58.08 -12.09
C THR A 56 11.42 -59.00 -11.01
N SER A 57 10.93 -58.91 -9.76
CA SER A 57 10.56 -60.03 -8.84
C SER A 57 10.57 -59.62 -7.36
N PRO A 58 9.83 -60.34 -6.48
CA PRO A 58 9.21 -59.77 -5.28
C PRO A 58 9.99 -60.04 -4.00
N ILE A 59 10.01 -59.07 -3.07
CA ILE A 59 10.43 -59.31 -1.69
C ILE A 59 9.40 -58.68 -0.74
N SER A 60 8.82 -59.55 0.09
CA SER A 60 8.02 -59.19 1.25
C SER A 60 8.86 -58.40 2.24
N GLY A 61 8.37 -57.24 2.66
CA GLY A 61 8.97 -56.49 3.75
C GLY A 61 8.11 -55.29 4.03
N ALA A 62 7.42 -55.30 5.17
CA ALA A 62 6.71 -54.14 5.69
C ALA A 62 7.73 -53.01 5.91
N CYS A 63 7.88 -52.16 4.89
CA CYS A 63 8.68 -50.96 4.98
C CYS A 63 7.82 -49.90 5.65
N PHE A 64 7.97 -49.77 6.97
CA PHE A 64 7.60 -48.56 7.70
C PHE A 64 8.37 -47.40 7.05
N ARG A 65 7.76 -46.75 6.05
CA ARG A 65 8.23 -45.47 5.55
C ARG A 65 8.02 -44.47 6.68
N VAL A 66 9.07 -44.25 7.47
CA VAL A 66 9.25 -42.98 8.16
C VAL A 66 9.20 -41.92 7.07
N ARG A 67 8.05 -41.25 6.92
CA ARG A 67 7.93 -40.08 6.07
C ARG A 67 8.95 -39.08 6.60
N SER A 68 9.97 -38.80 5.80
CA SER A 68 10.86 -37.65 6.01
C SER A 68 10.00 -36.42 6.32
N PRO A 69 10.25 -35.67 7.42
CA PRO A 69 9.42 -34.55 7.85
C PRO A 69 9.24 -33.45 6.79
N GLU A 70 10.10 -33.43 5.77
CA GLU A 70 10.09 -32.42 4.72
C GLU A 70 8.98 -32.60 3.66
N LEU A 71 8.46 -33.82 3.46
CA LEU A 71 7.42 -34.08 2.45
C LEU A 71 5.97 -34.02 3.00
N ALA A 72 5.79 -33.77 4.30
CA ALA A 72 4.48 -33.52 4.90
C ALA A 72 4.09 -32.02 4.92
N LYS A 73 4.89 -31.13 4.31
CA LYS A 73 4.69 -29.67 4.34
C LYS A 73 3.60 -29.13 3.41
N ASN A 74 2.96 -29.97 2.58
CA ASN A 74 1.96 -29.53 1.61
C ASN A 74 0.51 -29.88 1.99
N ALA A 75 0.17 -29.80 3.28
CA ALA A 75 -1.23 -29.63 3.67
C ALA A 75 -1.61 -28.16 3.39
N HIS A 76 -2.21 -27.92 2.20
CA HIS A 76 -2.75 -26.64 1.70
C HIS A 76 -2.70 -25.49 2.72
N GLN A 77 -1.59 -24.73 2.72
CA GLN A 77 -1.42 -23.66 3.68
C GLN A 77 -2.48 -22.59 3.45
N ARG A 78 -3.44 -22.49 4.38
CA ARG A 78 -4.52 -21.51 4.36
C ARG A 78 -4.27 -20.46 5.43
N LEU A 79 -4.06 -19.22 5.01
CA LEU A 79 -3.90 -18.09 5.92
C LEU A 79 -5.07 -17.13 5.74
N LEU A 80 -5.45 -16.46 6.82
CA LEU A 80 -6.30 -15.28 6.77
C LEU A 80 -5.43 -14.09 7.15
N LEU A 81 -5.32 -13.12 6.25
CA LEU A 81 -4.64 -11.86 6.49
C LEU A 81 -5.70 -10.82 6.85
N ALA A 82 -5.43 -9.99 7.84
CA ALA A 82 -6.32 -8.90 8.27
C ALA A 82 -5.50 -7.63 8.50
N ASP A 83 -5.82 -6.56 7.78
CA ASP A 83 -5.33 -5.21 8.03
C ASP A 83 -6.42 -4.41 8.75
N ILE A 84 -6.18 -4.11 10.02
CA ILE A 84 -7.15 -3.52 10.94
C ILE A 84 -6.85 -2.03 11.09
N GLY A 85 -7.57 -1.22 10.32
CA GLY A 85 -7.50 0.24 10.37
C GLY A 85 -8.43 0.87 11.41
N ASN A 86 -8.62 2.18 11.29
CA ASN A 86 -9.52 2.96 12.14
C ASN A 86 -10.98 2.96 11.66
N SER A 87 -11.23 2.61 10.41
CA SER A 87 -12.56 2.67 9.79
C SER A 87 -13.10 1.31 9.36
N GLY A 88 -12.29 0.26 9.37
CA GLY A 88 -12.67 -1.07 8.92
C GLY A 88 -11.50 -2.05 8.94
N ILE A 89 -11.77 -3.27 8.48
CA ILE A 89 -10.79 -4.34 8.35
C ILE A 89 -10.78 -4.80 6.90
N ASP A 90 -9.63 -4.72 6.26
CA ASP A 90 -9.41 -5.31 4.94
C ASP A 90 -8.80 -6.70 5.13
N CYS A 91 -9.34 -7.71 4.46
CA CYS A 91 -8.95 -9.11 4.63
C CYS A 91 -8.52 -9.72 3.31
N ALA A 92 -7.58 -10.67 3.38
CA ALA A 92 -7.20 -11.52 2.26
C ALA A 92 -7.12 -13.00 2.68
N VAL A 93 -7.58 -13.88 1.79
CA VAL A 93 -7.42 -15.33 1.94
C VAL A 93 -6.20 -15.76 1.13
N VAL A 94 -5.28 -16.46 1.77
CA VAL A 94 -4.13 -17.08 1.11
C VAL A 94 -4.34 -18.58 1.05
N GLN A 95 -4.18 -19.18 -0.13
CA GLN A 95 -4.16 -20.63 -0.32
C GLN A 95 -3.00 -21.01 -1.25
N ASN A 96 -2.22 -22.01 -0.86
CA ASN A 96 -1.08 -22.50 -1.65
C ASN A 96 -0.14 -21.35 -2.08
N ASP A 97 0.24 -20.50 -1.12
CA ASP A 97 1.14 -19.34 -1.31
C ASP A 97 0.66 -18.29 -2.32
N LYS A 98 -0.66 -18.20 -2.54
CA LYS A 98 -1.26 -17.17 -3.37
C LYS A 98 -2.44 -16.55 -2.66
N ILE A 99 -2.58 -15.23 -2.76
CA ILE A 99 -3.80 -14.56 -2.36
C ILE A 99 -4.90 -14.94 -3.37
N THR A 100 -5.99 -15.53 -2.88
CA THR A 100 -7.08 -16.04 -3.70
C THR A 100 -8.35 -15.20 -3.62
N ALA A 101 -8.51 -14.40 -2.56
CA ALA A 101 -9.67 -13.55 -2.37
C ALA A 101 -9.34 -12.36 -1.47
N PHE A 102 -10.09 -11.28 -1.65
CA PHE A 102 -10.11 -10.11 -0.77
C PHE A 102 -11.55 -9.84 -0.33
N PHE A 103 -11.72 -9.35 0.90
CA PHE A 103 -13.02 -8.90 1.39
C PHE A 103 -12.85 -7.86 2.49
N LYS A 104 -13.92 -7.14 2.80
CA LYS A 104 -13.95 -6.15 3.89
C LYS A 104 -14.81 -6.62 5.05
N ALA A 105 -14.46 -6.19 6.25
CA ALA A 105 -15.26 -6.38 7.45
C ALA A 105 -15.30 -5.10 8.31
N ASN A 106 -16.29 -4.99 9.18
CA ASN A 106 -16.41 -3.88 10.11
C ASN A 106 -15.53 -4.12 11.35
N LEU A 107 -15.24 -3.06 12.11
CA LEU A 107 -14.38 -3.15 13.30
C LEU A 107 -14.95 -3.94 14.48
N LYS A 108 -16.22 -4.32 14.45
CA LYS A 108 -16.90 -5.11 15.48
C LYS A 108 -17.02 -6.59 15.11
N VAL A 109 -16.55 -6.98 13.92
CA VAL A 109 -16.57 -8.36 13.45
C VAL A 109 -15.84 -9.27 14.46
N GLY A 110 -16.43 -10.43 14.73
CA GLY A 110 -15.78 -11.50 15.48
C GLY A 110 -15.01 -12.44 14.57
N PHE A 111 -14.10 -13.23 15.13
CA PHE A 111 -13.28 -14.16 14.32
C PHE A 111 -14.12 -15.19 13.55
N ALA A 112 -15.18 -15.74 14.14
CA ALA A 112 -16.05 -16.71 13.48
C ALA A 112 -16.70 -16.16 12.19
N GLU A 113 -17.16 -14.91 12.21
CA GLU A 113 -17.72 -14.26 11.01
C GLU A 113 -16.63 -14.01 9.94
N LEU A 114 -15.41 -13.69 10.36
CA LEU A 114 -14.28 -13.60 9.42
C LEU A 114 -13.97 -14.93 8.76
N VAL A 115 -14.04 -16.03 9.51
CA VAL A 115 -13.85 -17.40 9.00
C VAL A 115 -14.93 -17.79 8.00
N GLU A 116 -16.19 -17.44 8.28
CA GLU A 116 -17.31 -17.65 7.37
C GLU A 116 -17.11 -16.89 6.06
N LYS A 117 -16.81 -15.59 6.14
CA LYS A 117 -16.52 -14.74 4.96
C LYS A 117 -15.30 -15.22 4.18
N ALA A 118 -14.28 -15.72 4.88
CA ALA A 118 -13.10 -16.31 4.26
C ALA A 118 -13.40 -17.63 3.55
N GLY A 119 -14.57 -18.26 3.79
CA GLY A 119 -14.97 -19.54 3.22
C GLY A 119 -14.27 -20.74 3.86
N GLY A 120 -13.91 -20.65 5.14
CA GLY A 120 -13.31 -21.74 5.91
C GLY A 120 -12.17 -21.32 6.84
N ALA A 121 -11.94 -22.13 7.88
CA ALA A 121 -10.99 -21.83 8.94
C ALA A 121 -9.54 -21.74 8.42
N PRO A 122 -8.78 -20.69 8.76
CA PRO A 122 -7.37 -20.60 8.45
C PRO A 122 -6.54 -21.40 9.45
N GLN A 123 -5.32 -21.75 9.05
CA GLN A 123 -4.32 -22.31 9.95
C GLN A 123 -3.76 -21.25 10.90
N LYS A 124 -3.63 -20.02 10.41
CA LYS A 124 -3.19 -18.85 11.17
C LYS A 124 -3.92 -17.60 10.71
N LEU A 125 -4.18 -16.71 11.66
CA LEU A 125 -4.59 -15.33 11.41
C LEU A 125 -3.35 -14.44 11.46
N VAL A 126 -3.07 -13.69 10.40
CA VAL A 126 -1.93 -12.77 10.35
C VAL A 126 -2.47 -11.35 10.27
N ILE A 127 -2.00 -10.48 11.17
CA ILE A 127 -2.61 -9.19 11.44
C ILE A 127 -1.61 -8.05 11.21
N SER A 128 -2.05 -7.02 10.51
CA SER A 128 -1.54 -5.65 10.61
C SER A 128 -2.58 -4.83 11.38
N SER A 129 -2.16 -3.97 12.30
CA SER A 129 -3.12 -3.14 13.02
C SER A 129 -2.56 -1.81 13.49
N VAL A 130 -3.38 -0.76 13.35
CA VAL A 130 -3.24 0.53 14.01
C VAL A 130 -4.37 0.79 15.02
N ASN A 131 -5.16 -0.25 15.33
CA ASN A 131 -6.32 -0.21 16.22
C ASN A 131 -6.23 -1.35 17.26
N PRO A 132 -5.52 -1.11 18.39
CA PRO A 132 -5.25 -2.14 19.40
C PRO A 132 -6.52 -2.83 19.92
N PRO A 133 -7.60 -2.13 20.30
CA PRO A 133 -8.81 -2.78 20.81
C PRO A 133 -9.44 -3.78 19.83
N ALA A 134 -9.44 -3.47 18.53
CA ALA A 134 -9.98 -4.37 17.52
C ALA A 134 -9.06 -5.58 17.29
N SER A 135 -7.74 -5.37 17.29
CA SER A 135 -6.77 -6.45 17.13
C SER A 135 -6.74 -7.41 18.32
N GLU A 136 -6.78 -6.89 19.56
CA GLU A 136 -6.77 -7.69 20.79
C GLU A 136 -7.99 -8.61 20.86
N ARG A 137 -9.17 -8.08 20.52
CA ARG A 137 -10.40 -8.87 20.45
C ARG A 137 -10.28 -10.02 19.44
N LEU A 138 -9.80 -9.74 18.22
CA LEU A 138 -9.65 -10.78 17.21
C LEU A 138 -8.59 -11.83 17.57
N VAL A 139 -7.51 -11.42 18.23
CA VAL A 139 -6.50 -12.36 18.76
C VAL A 139 -7.12 -13.28 19.80
N GLN A 140 -7.92 -12.73 20.72
CA GLN A 140 -8.62 -13.52 21.73
C GLN A 140 -9.62 -14.50 21.09
N ASP A 141 -10.51 -14.02 20.23
CA ASP A 141 -11.51 -14.85 19.54
C ASP A 141 -10.86 -15.98 18.71
N ALA A 142 -9.72 -15.69 18.06
CA ALA A 142 -8.96 -16.68 17.31
C ALA A 142 -8.36 -17.75 18.22
N ALA A 143 -7.77 -17.35 19.36
CA ALA A 143 -7.20 -18.27 20.34
C ALA A 143 -8.27 -19.20 20.95
N GLU A 144 -9.45 -18.67 21.28
CA GLU A 144 -10.61 -19.45 21.75
C GLU A 144 -11.08 -20.47 20.70
N SER A 145 -10.90 -20.16 19.41
CA SER A 145 -11.18 -21.05 18.28
C SER A 145 -10.04 -22.01 17.94
N GLY A 146 -8.94 -22.01 18.71
CA GLY A 146 -7.76 -22.84 18.47
C GLY A 146 -6.89 -22.38 17.29
N VAL A 147 -7.03 -21.14 16.82
CA VAL A 147 -6.25 -20.55 15.73
C VAL A 147 -5.23 -19.57 16.28
N GLU A 148 -3.95 -19.76 15.92
CA GLU A 148 -2.89 -18.82 16.28
C GLU A 148 -3.03 -17.51 15.48
N ALA A 149 -3.00 -16.37 16.20
CA ALA A 149 -2.97 -15.04 15.61
C ALA A 149 -1.59 -14.39 15.80
N LEU A 150 -1.03 -13.82 14.74
CA LEU A 150 0.30 -13.19 14.73
C LEU A 150 0.22 -11.76 14.20
N ILE A 151 0.82 -10.81 14.90
CA ILE A 151 0.81 -9.38 14.56
C ILE A 151 2.16 -8.95 13.99
N ALA A 152 2.13 -8.33 12.81
CA ALA A 152 3.31 -7.76 12.16
C ALA A 152 3.94 -6.64 13.01
N GLY A 153 5.26 -6.66 13.13
CA GLY A 153 6.03 -5.73 13.95
C GLY A 153 6.05 -6.05 15.46
N LYS A 154 5.17 -6.95 15.93
CA LYS A 154 5.14 -7.43 17.32
C LYS A 154 5.67 -8.86 17.42
N ASP A 155 5.05 -9.78 16.68
CA ASP A 155 5.33 -11.22 16.75
C ASP A 155 6.33 -11.66 15.66
N PHE A 156 6.43 -10.89 14.57
CA PHE A 156 7.44 -11.07 13.53
C PHE A 156 7.86 -9.73 12.93
N ALA A 157 9.09 -9.67 12.40
CA ALA A 157 9.64 -8.44 11.84
C ALA A 157 9.06 -8.13 10.45
N ILE A 158 8.99 -6.84 10.11
CA ILE A 158 8.72 -6.40 8.74
C ILE A 158 10.08 -6.20 8.05
N PRO A 159 10.41 -6.99 7.00
CA PRO A 159 11.75 -7.02 6.41
C PRO A 159 12.00 -5.83 5.47
N ILE A 160 11.94 -4.61 6.00
CA ILE A 160 12.28 -3.37 5.31
C ILE A 160 13.14 -2.48 6.20
N ARG A 161 14.19 -1.87 5.62
CA ARG A 161 15.03 -0.95 6.37
C ARG A 161 14.30 0.38 6.56
N CYS A 162 14.23 0.87 7.79
CA CYS A 162 13.65 2.17 8.11
C CYS A 162 14.75 3.23 8.29
N GLY A 163 14.73 4.27 7.44
CA GLY A 163 15.68 5.38 7.46
C GLY A 163 15.30 6.53 8.40
N LEU A 164 14.22 6.40 9.17
CA LEU A 164 13.78 7.46 10.07
C LEU A 164 14.66 7.58 11.32
N LYS A 165 14.72 8.79 11.88
CA LYS A 165 15.39 9.06 13.16
C LYS A 165 14.79 8.27 14.32
N ARG A 166 13.48 8.00 14.27
CA ARG A 166 12.73 7.25 15.28
C ARG A 166 11.91 6.15 14.61
N PRO A 167 12.53 5.00 14.27
CA PRO A 167 11.87 3.94 13.52
C PRO A 167 10.63 3.36 14.19
N LYS A 168 10.57 3.37 15.53
CA LYS A 168 9.46 2.83 16.32
C LYS A 168 8.16 3.65 16.22
N GLU A 169 8.22 4.86 15.67
CA GLU A 169 7.04 5.73 15.50
C GLU A 169 6.28 5.46 14.19
N VAL A 170 6.86 4.65 13.29
CA VAL A 170 6.20 4.33 12.02
C VAL A 170 5.18 3.23 12.25
N GLY A 171 3.95 3.45 11.78
CA GLY A 171 2.92 2.42 11.77
C GLY A 171 3.34 1.21 10.95
N ALA A 172 2.93 0.02 11.41
CA ALA A 172 3.23 -1.23 10.71
C ALA A 172 2.65 -1.24 9.29
N ASP A 173 1.43 -0.72 9.12
CA ASP A 173 0.75 -0.51 7.85
C ASP A 173 1.62 0.23 6.82
N ARG A 174 2.24 1.34 7.22
CA ARG A 174 3.13 2.15 6.36
C ARG A 174 4.39 1.40 5.94
N LEU A 175 4.95 0.59 6.83
CA LEU A 175 6.11 -0.26 6.50
C LEU A 175 5.72 -1.42 5.57
N LEU A 176 4.51 -1.97 5.73
CA LEU A 176 4.01 -3.06 4.88
C LEU A 176 3.72 -2.57 3.45
N VAL A 177 3.08 -1.40 3.28
CA VAL A 177 2.88 -0.84 1.93
C VAL A 177 4.21 -0.48 1.27
N ALA A 178 5.17 0.04 2.04
CA ALA A 178 6.52 0.33 1.54
C ALA A 178 7.23 -0.95 1.08
N LEU A 179 7.14 -2.04 1.84
CA LEU A 179 7.68 -3.35 1.48
C LEU A 179 7.05 -3.89 0.19
N ALA A 180 5.72 -3.83 0.10
CA ALA A 180 4.98 -4.31 -1.07
C ALA A 180 5.32 -3.50 -2.33
N ALA A 181 5.32 -2.17 -2.22
CA ALA A 181 5.65 -1.28 -3.32
C ALA A 181 7.08 -1.48 -3.80
N HIS A 182 8.03 -1.62 -2.88
CA HIS A 182 9.42 -1.88 -3.25
C HIS A 182 9.59 -3.20 -4.00
N ARG A 183 8.97 -4.29 -3.52
CA ARG A 183 9.03 -5.58 -4.21
C ARG A 183 8.41 -5.56 -5.61
N ARG A 184 7.42 -4.69 -5.85
CA ARG A 184 6.72 -4.58 -7.14
C ARG A 184 7.40 -3.61 -8.11
N PHE A 185 7.91 -2.49 -7.61
CA PHE A 185 8.28 -1.34 -8.43
C PHE A 185 9.69 -0.80 -8.16
N GLY A 186 10.43 -1.33 -7.18
CA GLY A 186 11.73 -0.81 -6.79
C GLY A 186 11.62 0.50 -6.01
N ALA A 187 12.19 1.60 -6.53
CA ALA A 187 12.00 2.92 -5.93
C ALA A 187 10.55 3.37 -6.17
N SER A 188 9.84 3.74 -5.10
CA SER A 188 8.41 4.04 -5.18
C SER A 188 7.94 5.07 -4.17
N LEU A 189 6.91 5.82 -4.53
CA LEU A 189 6.12 6.65 -3.62
C LEU A 189 4.71 6.08 -3.53
N VAL A 190 4.32 5.57 -2.37
CA VAL A 190 2.96 5.09 -2.14
C VAL A 190 2.10 6.23 -1.61
N VAL A 191 0.96 6.48 -2.25
CA VAL A 191 -0.08 7.38 -1.79
C VAL A 191 -1.24 6.55 -1.27
N ASP A 192 -1.34 6.38 0.05
CA ASP A 192 -2.47 5.67 0.67
C ASP A 192 -3.58 6.67 0.98
N CYS A 193 -4.73 6.55 0.31
CA CYS A 193 -5.91 7.39 0.55
C CYS A 193 -6.92 6.68 1.48
N GLY A 194 -6.48 6.37 2.69
CA GLY A 194 -7.29 5.84 3.78
C GLY A 194 -7.97 6.92 4.62
N THR A 195 -8.10 6.65 5.93
CA THR A 195 -8.63 7.62 6.92
C THR A 195 -7.83 8.93 6.92
N ALA A 196 -6.51 8.82 6.81
CA ALA A 196 -5.60 9.90 6.44
C ALA A 196 -5.03 9.60 5.05
N ILE A 197 -4.52 10.63 4.36
CA ILE A 197 -3.69 10.42 3.19
C ILE A 197 -2.23 10.35 3.63
N THR A 198 -1.54 9.25 3.35
CA THR A 198 -0.10 9.15 3.58
C THR A 198 0.66 9.12 2.26
N PHE A 199 1.86 9.69 2.28
CA PHE A 199 2.85 9.59 1.23
C PHE A 199 4.02 8.84 1.82
N ASP A 200 4.44 7.73 1.22
CA ASP A 200 5.45 6.84 1.77
C ASP A 200 6.51 6.55 0.70
N LEU A 201 7.68 7.18 0.85
CA LEU A 201 8.77 7.11 -0.10
C LEU A 201 9.74 5.98 0.25
N VAL A 202 10.08 5.18 -0.75
CA VAL A 202 11.03 4.07 -0.66
C VAL A 202 12.09 4.23 -1.74
N SER A 203 13.35 4.11 -1.33
CA SER A 203 14.51 4.16 -2.25
C SER A 203 14.67 2.88 -3.07
N ALA A 204 15.52 2.94 -4.09
CA ALA A 204 15.90 1.77 -4.90
C ALA A 204 16.56 0.65 -4.08
N ASP A 205 17.22 0.98 -2.97
CA ASP A 205 17.86 0.02 -2.06
C ASP A 205 16.89 -0.57 -1.02
N GLY A 206 15.58 -0.31 -1.15
CA GLY A 206 14.57 -0.84 -0.22
C GLY A 206 14.58 -0.18 1.15
N VAL A 207 15.08 1.06 1.25
CA VAL A 207 15.02 1.86 2.47
C VAL A 207 13.77 2.73 2.45
N TYR A 208 12.92 2.58 3.46
CA TYR A 208 11.83 3.50 3.77
C TYR A 208 12.41 4.84 4.23
N LEU A 209 12.23 5.88 3.42
CA LEU A 209 12.82 7.20 3.64
C LEU A 209 11.91 8.15 4.44
N GLY A 210 10.68 7.73 4.71
CA GLY A 210 9.67 8.58 5.32
C GLY A 210 8.68 9.12 4.30
N GLY A 211 8.11 10.28 4.61
CA GLY A 211 6.88 10.65 3.94
C GLY A 211 6.18 11.88 4.48
N ALA A 212 4.93 12.04 4.07
CA ALA A 212 4.02 13.08 4.54
C ALA A 212 2.67 12.47 4.96
N ILE A 213 1.94 13.16 5.83
CA ILE A 213 0.58 12.79 6.24
C ILE A 213 -0.31 14.02 6.03
N ALA A 214 -1.44 13.82 5.37
CA ALA A 214 -2.47 14.80 5.10
C ALA A 214 -3.84 14.29 5.56
N VAL A 215 -4.81 15.19 5.66
CA VAL A 215 -6.20 14.84 5.97
C VAL A 215 -6.76 13.92 4.88
N GLY A 216 -7.50 12.88 5.27
CA GLY A 216 -8.18 12.00 4.33
C GLY A 216 -9.49 12.61 3.80
N LEU A 217 -9.95 12.09 2.66
CA LEU A 217 -11.16 12.56 1.97
C LEU A 217 -12.40 12.48 2.87
N GLY A 218 -12.58 11.36 3.57
CA GLY A 218 -13.69 11.14 4.49
C GLY A 218 -13.68 12.13 5.65
N ILE A 219 -12.53 12.34 6.31
CA ILE A 219 -12.40 13.31 7.41
C ILE A 219 -12.74 14.72 6.93
N ALA A 220 -12.28 15.12 5.74
CA ALA A 220 -12.58 16.44 5.21
C ALA A 220 -14.08 16.62 4.91
N ALA A 221 -14.74 15.60 4.35
CA ALA A 221 -16.18 15.60 4.12
C ALA A 221 -16.96 15.68 5.45
N ASP A 222 -16.59 14.88 6.44
CA ASP A 222 -17.21 14.90 7.78
C ASP A 222 -17.01 16.26 8.47
N ALA A 223 -15.83 16.85 8.37
CA ALA A 223 -15.54 18.15 8.93
C ALA A 223 -16.41 19.26 8.32
N LEU A 224 -16.64 19.23 7.01
CA LEU A 224 -17.55 20.15 6.33
C LEU A 224 -18.99 19.97 6.80
N ALA A 225 -19.46 18.71 6.87
CA ALA A 225 -20.82 18.40 7.32
C ALA A 225 -21.07 18.84 8.77
N GLN A 226 -20.07 18.68 9.64
CA GLN A 226 -20.19 19.01 11.07
C GLN A 226 -20.03 20.51 11.37
N ARG A 227 -19.21 21.23 10.59
CA ARG A 227 -18.80 22.61 10.93
C ARG A 227 -19.47 23.69 10.09
N CYS A 228 -20.21 23.34 9.04
CA CYS A 228 -20.87 24.30 8.16
C CYS A 228 -22.40 24.17 8.21
N ALA A 229 -23.07 25.14 8.82
CA ALA A 229 -24.51 25.07 9.13
C ALA A 229 -25.45 24.91 7.92
N LEU A 230 -25.02 25.33 6.72
CA LEU A 230 -25.83 25.26 5.50
C LEU A 230 -25.47 24.10 4.57
N LEU A 231 -24.47 23.28 4.96
CA LEU A 231 -24.12 22.08 4.19
C LEU A 231 -24.94 20.87 4.64
N PRO A 232 -25.08 19.85 3.78
CA PRO A 232 -25.73 18.60 4.16
C PRO A 232 -25.07 17.96 5.39
N ALA A 233 -25.88 17.37 6.27
CA ALA A 233 -25.40 16.66 7.45
C ALA A 233 -24.57 15.39 7.13
N SER A 234 -24.65 14.91 5.88
CA SER A 234 -23.79 13.85 5.36
C SER A 234 -23.36 14.21 3.95
N ILE A 235 -22.05 14.13 3.69
CA ILE A 235 -21.44 14.48 2.41
C ILE A 235 -20.77 13.23 1.84
N SER A 236 -21.24 12.80 0.68
CA SER A 236 -20.66 11.68 -0.06
C SER A 236 -20.31 12.17 -1.48
N PRO A 237 -19.02 12.41 -1.78
CA PRO A 237 -18.60 12.91 -3.08
C PRO A 237 -19.02 11.96 -4.20
N LYS A 238 -19.60 12.51 -5.26
CA LYS A 238 -19.96 11.75 -6.46
C LYS A 238 -18.76 11.64 -7.39
N PRO A 239 -18.52 10.48 -8.02
CA PRO A 239 -17.41 10.30 -8.97
C PRO A 239 -17.58 11.21 -10.18
N ASN A 240 -16.45 11.60 -10.79
CA ASN A 240 -16.39 12.45 -11.99
C ASN A 240 -17.21 13.75 -11.91
N PRO A 241 -17.07 14.57 -10.86
CA PRO A 241 -17.82 15.80 -10.73
C PRO A 241 -17.32 16.85 -11.74
N PRO A 242 -18.19 17.76 -12.21
CA PRO A 242 -17.76 18.92 -12.97
C PRO A 242 -16.82 19.78 -12.12
N LEU A 243 -15.81 20.41 -12.73
CA LEU A 243 -14.91 21.31 -12.00
C LEU A 243 -15.67 22.52 -11.42
N ILE A 244 -16.63 23.06 -12.16
CA ILE A 244 -17.50 24.15 -11.70
C ILE A 244 -18.87 23.54 -11.38
N GLY A 245 -19.14 23.34 -10.09
CA GLY A 245 -20.43 22.86 -9.62
C GLY A 245 -21.51 23.94 -9.66
N LYS A 246 -22.72 23.55 -10.07
CA LYS A 246 -23.92 24.41 -10.14
C LYS A 246 -24.91 24.11 -9.01
N THR A 247 -24.66 23.06 -8.25
CA THR A 247 -25.37 22.72 -7.01
C THR A 247 -24.38 22.59 -5.87
N THR A 248 -24.85 22.64 -4.62
CA THR A 248 -24.00 22.41 -3.44
C THR A 248 -23.34 21.03 -3.49
N GLU A 249 -24.04 19.99 -3.92
CA GLU A 249 -23.49 18.63 -4.05
C GLU A 249 -22.38 18.55 -5.10
N GLU A 250 -22.56 19.19 -6.26
CA GLU A 250 -21.54 19.26 -7.30
C GLU A 250 -20.33 20.08 -6.83
N ALA A 251 -20.56 21.22 -6.15
CA ALA A 251 -19.50 22.07 -5.64
C ALA A 251 -18.67 21.35 -4.56
N LEU A 252 -19.34 20.61 -3.66
CA LEU A 252 -18.68 19.77 -2.65
C LEU A 252 -17.88 18.65 -3.30
N SER A 253 -18.48 17.90 -4.22
CA SER A 253 -17.80 16.80 -4.92
C SER A 253 -16.60 17.33 -5.72
N SER A 254 -16.75 18.48 -6.38
CA SER A 254 -15.66 19.13 -7.11
C SER A 254 -14.50 19.49 -6.20
N GLY A 255 -14.74 20.26 -5.14
CA GLY A 255 -13.69 20.70 -4.22
C GLY A 255 -13.00 19.53 -3.51
N LEU A 256 -13.76 18.51 -3.11
CA LEU A 256 -13.24 17.33 -2.44
C LEU A 256 -12.44 16.43 -3.39
N LEU A 257 -12.91 16.17 -4.61
CA LEU A 257 -12.22 15.24 -5.50
C LEU A 257 -11.13 15.91 -6.36
N HIS A 258 -11.44 17.00 -7.07
CA HIS A 258 -10.44 17.73 -7.86
C HIS A 258 -9.39 18.39 -6.96
N GLY A 259 -9.79 18.92 -5.81
CA GLY A 259 -8.86 19.54 -4.87
C GLY A 259 -7.86 18.55 -4.28
N PHE A 260 -8.33 17.36 -3.88
CA PHE A 260 -7.45 16.31 -3.37
C PHE A 260 -6.56 15.71 -4.46
N ALA A 261 -7.10 15.45 -5.65
CA ALA A 261 -6.30 14.97 -6.77
C ALA A 261 -5.18 15.98 -7.15
N ALA A 262 -5.49 17.27 -7.18
CA ALA A 262 -4.50 18.32 -7.42
C ALA A 262 -3.45 18.39 -6.32
N MET A 263 -3.85 18.23 -5.05
CA MET A 263 -2.93 18.16 -3.91
C MET A 263 -1.99 16.95 -4.03
N ILE A 264 -2.52 15.77 -4.36
CA ILE A 264 -1.73 14.56 -4.57
C ILE A 264 -0.74 14.74 -5.72
N ASP A 265 -1.20 15.19 -6.88
CA ASP A 265 -0.33 15.44 -8.05
C ASP A 265 0.82 16.38 -7.72
N CYS A 266 0.53 17.49 -7.04
CA CYS A 266 1.55 18.48 -6.66
C CYS A 266 2.50 17.94 -5.58
N MET A 267 2.00 17.15 -4.64
CA MET A 267 2.83 16.48 -3.64
C MET A 267 3.80 15.49 -4.31
N VAL A 268 3.33 14.66 -5.23
CA VAL A 268 4.19 13.72 -5.99
C VAL A 268 5.30 14.49 -6.73
N GLU A 269 4.98 15.59 -7.40
CA GLU A 269 5.96 16.44 -8.06
C GLU A 269 6.99 17.02 -7.08
N ARG A 270 6.55 17.47 -5.90
CA ARG A 270 7.44 17.97 -4.85
C ARG A 270 8.38 16.88 -4.33
N PHE A 271 7.89 15.65 -4.15
CA PHE A 271 8.75 14.51 -3.81
C PHE A 271 9.80 14.27 -4.90
N ARG A 272 9.41 14.24 -6.18
CA ARG A 272 10.35 14.09 -7.31
C ARG A 272 11.41 15.18 -7.35
N GLN A 273 11.06 16.42 -7.01
CA GLN A 273 12.00 17.54 -6.95
C GLN A 273 12.95 17.48 -5.74
N THR A 274 12.63 16.69 -4.71
CA THR A 274 13.39 16.64 -3.45
C THR A 274 14.47 15.56 -3.45
N VAL A 275 14.38 14.57 -4.34
CA VAL A 275 15.33 13.45 -4.41
C VAL A 275 16.06 13.41 -5.74
N GLU A 276 17.26 12.82 -5.75
CA GLU A 276 18.11 12.69 -6.94
C GLU A 276 17.88 11.38 -7.73
N PHE A 277 16.81 10.66 -7.41
CA PHE A 277 16.44 9.41 -8.08
C PHE A 277 14.97 9.45 -8.52
N ASP A 278 14.65 8.71 -9.57
CA ASP A 278 13.26 8.57 -10.04
C ASP A 278 12.53 7.46 -9.26
N PHE A 279 11.21 7.56 -9.17
CA PHE A 279 10.37 6.59 -8.47
C PHE A 279 9.01 6.40 -9.15
N CYS A 280 8.46 5.19 -9.00
CA CYS A 280 7.10 4.89 -9.39
C CYS A 280 6.12 5.38 -8.32
N ALA A 281 5.22 6.31 -8.67
CA ALA A 281 4.17 6.75 -7.76
C ALA A 281 2.94 5.84 -7.93
N VAL A 282 2.47 5.22 -6.85
CA VAL A 282 1.32 4.30 -6.85
C VAL A 282 0.32 4.69 -5.77
N MET A 283 -0.94 4.31 -5.94
CA MET A 283 -2.01 4.65 -5.02
C MET A 283 -2.67 3.40 -4.43
N THR A 284 -3.03 3.44 -3.15
CA THR A 284 -3.79 2.40 -2.43
C THR A 284 -4.80 3.07 -1.49
N GLY A 285 -5.66 2.32 -0.81
CA GLY A 285 -6.57 2.86 0.20
C GLY A 285 -8.00 3.08 -0.29
N GLY A 286 -8.92 3.30 0.65
CA GLY A 286 -10.36 3.22 0.41
C GLY A 286 -10.94 4.32 -0.49
N SER A 287 -10.37 5.53 -0.48
CA SER A 287 -10.83 6.65 -1.32
C SER A 287 -10.17 6.70 -2.69
N SER A 288 -9.22 5.80 -2.96
CA SER A 288 -8.40 5.85 -4.17
C SER A 288 -9.18 5.54 -5.44
N ALA A 289 -10.24 4.73 -5.37
CA ALA A 289 -11.11 4.50 -6.52
C ALA A 289 -11.80 5.79 -7.03
N LEU A 290 -12.04 6.77 -6.15
CA LEU A 290 -12.61 8.07 -6.51
C LEU A 290 -11.54 9.08 -6.98
N LEU A 291 -10.32 9.00 -6.42
CA LEU A 291 -9.25 9.96 -6.66
C LEU A 291 -8.35 9.59 -7.84
N PHE A 292 -8.05 8.30 -8.02
CA PHE A 292 -7.14 7.80 -9.04
C PHE A 292 -7.50 8.28 -10.46
N PRO A 293 -8.77 8.26 -10.91
CA PRO A 293 -9.15 8.73 -12.25
C PRO A 293 -8.88 10.23 -12.49
N LEU A 294 -8.71 11.01 -11.42
CA LEU A 294 -8.48 12.47 -11.48
C LEU A 294 -7.00 12.84 -11.30
N CYS A 295 -6.15 11.89 -10.91
CA CYS A 295 -4.72 12.11 -10.72
C CYS A 295 -3.97 11.90 -12.04
N ARG A 296 -2.92 12.69 -12.28
CA ARG A 296 -2.08 12.59 -13.49
C ARG A 296 -0.72 11.97 -13.21
N ASN A 297 -0.23 12.09 -11.98
CA ASN A 297 1.13 11.69 -11.60
C ASN A 297 1.21 10.33 -10.90
N ILE A 298 0.15 9.51 -10.98
CA ILE A 298 0.06 8.19 -10.36
C ILE A 298 0.06 7.13 -11.46
N ALA A 299 0.99 6.18 -11.37
CA ALA A 299 1.20 5.15 -12.38
C ALA A 299 0.21 3.99 -12.26
N ASP A 300 -0.17 3.61 -11.04
CA ASP A 300 -1.03 2.44 -10.81
C ASP A 300 -1.86 2.59 -9.52
N PHE A 301 -3.01 1.90 -9.48
CA PHE A 301 -3.89 1.81 -8.32
C PHE A 301 -3.99 0.35 -7.85
N ILE A 302 -3.58 0.11 -6.60
CA ILE A 302 -3.45 -1.22 -6.01
C ILE A 302 -4.27 -1.25 -4.71
N PRO A 303 -5.54 -1.70 -4.74
CA PRO A 303 -6.47 -1.54 -3.61
C PRO A 303 -6.04 -2.16 -2.29
N TYR A 304 -5.26 -3.25 -2.33
CA TYR A 304 -4.95 -4.10 -1.17
C TYR A 304 -3.44 -4.22 -0.91
N LEU A 305 -2.70 -3.14 -1.18
CA LEU A 305 -1.23 -3.15 -1.11
C LEU A 305 -0.70 -3.50 0.29
N VAL A 306 -1.40 -3.10 1.36
CA VAL A 306 -1.03 -3.45 2.75
C VAL A 306 -1.08 -4.96 2.96
N LEU A 307 -2.11 -5.64 2.44
CA LEU A 307 -2.31 -7.08 2.57
C LEU A 307 -1.26 -7.87 1.76
N GLU A 308 -0.86 -7.36 0.59
CA GLU A 308 0.29 -7.92 -0.13
C GLU A 308 1.58 -7.76 0.68
N GLY A 309 1.79 -6.60 1.30
CA GLY A 309 2.92 -6.36 2.20
C GLY A 309 2.93 -7.31 3.39
N LEU A 310 1.77 -7.54 4.00
CA LEU A 310 1.59 -8.44 5.13
C LEU A 310 1.89 -9.89 4.74
N PHE A 311 1.43 -10.32 3.56
CA PHE A 311 1.78 -11.61 2.98
C PHE A 311 3.28 -11.76 2.78
N PHE A 312 3.93 -10.75 2.20
CA PHE A 312 5.37 -10.72 1.94
C PHE A 312 6.22 -10.73 3.21
N ALA A 313 5.80 -10.01 4.24
CA ALA A 313 6.48 -9.94 5.53
C ALA A 313 6.36 -11.26 6.30
N PHE A 314 5.21 -11.93 6.23
CA PHE A 314 5.00 -13.20 6.94
C PHE A 314 5.70 -14.39 6.27
N LYS A 315 5.90 -14.33 4.95
CA LYS A 315 6.54 -15.40 4.17
C LYS A 315 8.05 -15.31 4.07
N GLY A 316 8.60 -14.10 4.15
CA GLY A 316 10.03 -13.83 4.06
C GLY A 316 10.75 -14.08 5.37
#